data_AF-A0A959JEL4-F1
#
_entry.id   AF-A0A959JEL4-F1
#
_cell.length_a   1.000
_cell.length_b   1.000
_cell.length_c   1.000
_cell.angle_alpha   90.00
_cell.angle_beta   90.00
_cell.angle_gamma   90.00
#
_symmetry.space_group_name_H-M   'P 1'
#
loop_
_entity.id
_entity.type
_entity.pdbx_description
1 polymer ?
#
loop_
_entity_poly.entity_id
_entity_poly.type
_entity_poly.pdbx_seq_one_letter_code
_entity_poly.pdbx_strand_id
1 'polypeptide(L)'
;MKWNFTNLLLIGILGTLITGSVLAQNINQILSSYTGTNASGYLRPVTDLTAASLHTGLWSLMPDDSSFHVRFGLTHSAFLPFSNQQEFEAVTEYPFTPESKVLAPTIVGAIESVTVQGENGTAFVFPGGFKPEVFLYALPEIAVGEVAGTSLYGRYLGFKLNDDEFDRFSNWGLGIQHDISRYFPHEGYRLGIGYAYHQVKLGDQVNGQFHLISGNAYLTGRLGLGYVSLGYAISNMQVSYDYDSGETTERIRIDTKGDYPFMAEIGGELNLWVIRLRLAAKVSPPFGAAAGLHFAF
;
A
#
# COMPACT_ATOMS: atom_id res chain seq x y z
N MET A 1 -11.01 -34.57 -21.00
CA MET A 1 -10.75 -33.57 -19.95
C MET A 1 -9.69 -32.62 -20.49
N LYS A 2 -10.13 -31.52 -21.13
CA LYS A 2 -9.24 -30.58 -21.85
C LYS A 2 -8.83 -29.47 -20.88
N TRP A 3 -7.54 -29.45 -20.55
CA TRP A 3 -6.92 -28.39 -19.78
C TRP A 3 -6.68 -27.19 -20.71
N ASN A 4 -7.37 -26.08 -20.49
CA ASN A 4 -7.16 -24.85 -21.25
C ASN A 4 -6.02 -24.04 -20.62
N PHE A 5 -4.98 -23.78 -21.42
CA PHE A 5 -3.75 -23.06 -21.06
C PHE A 5 -3.97 -21.59 -20.63
N THR A 6 -5.19 -21.05 -20.81
CA THR A 6 -5.55 -19.66 -20.46
C THR A 6 -5.71 -19.44 -18.94
N ASN A 7 -5.90 -20.51 -18.15
CA ASN A 7 -6.08 -20.40 -16.70
C ASN A 7 -4.78 -20.41 -15.90
N LEU A 8 -3.63 -20.70 -16.53
CA LEU A 8 -2.33 -20.77 -15.84
C LEU A 8 -1.54 -19.45 -15.87
N LEU A 9 -1.89 -18.53 -16.77
CA LEU A 9 -1.27 -17.20 -16.83
C LEU A 9 -1.99 -16.15 -15.97
N LEU A 10 -3.20 -16.47 -15.48
CA LEU A 10 -3.99 -15.61 -14.59
C LEU A 10 -3.63 -15.76 -13.10
N ILE A 11 -2.81 -16.77 -12.75
CA ILE A 11 -2.46 -17.11 -11.36
C ILE A 11 -1.31 -16.23 -10.81
N GLY A 12 -0.63 -15.45 -11.66
CA GLY A 12 0.49 -14.57 -11.25
C GLY A 12 0.13 -13.11 -10.93
N ILE A 13 -1.11 -12.69 -11.16
CA ILE A 13 -1.58 -11.31 -10.93
C ILE A 13 -2.64 -11.24 -9.81
N LEU A 14 -3.07 -12.39 -9.29
CA LEU A 14 -4.08 -12.53 -8.25
C LEU A 14 -3.48 -12.94 -6.90
N GLY A 15 -3.18 -11.94 -6.09
CA GLY A 15 -3.10 -12.07 -4.64
C GLY A 15 -3.25 -10.66 -4.13
N THR A 16 -4.40 -10.18 -3.65
CA THR A 16 -5.58 -10.82 -3.08
C THR A 16 -6.86 -10.26 -3.72
N LEU A 17 -7.48 -11.01 -4.64
CA LEU A 17 -8.93 -10.91 -4.86
C LEU A 17 -9.58 -11.75 -3.76
N ILE A 18 -9.75 -11.17 -2.57
CA ILE A 18 -10.79 -11.65 -1.68
C ILE A 18 -12.10 -11.38 -2.42
N THR A 19 -12.69 -12.42 -2.99
CA THR A 19 -14.10 -12.53 -3.40
C THR A 19 -14.84 -11.19 -3.49
N GLY A 20 -14.57 -10.43 -4.56
CA GLY A 20 -14.92 -9.01 -4.68
C GLY A 20 -16.42 -8.67 -4.57
N SER A 21 -17.31 -9.65 -4.66
CA SER A 21 -18.75 -9.43 -4.51
C SER A 21 -19.24 -9.51 -3.05
N VAL A 22 -18.55 -10.23 -2.16
CA VAL A 22 -18.96 -10.42 -0.76
C VAL A 22 -18.36 -9.33 0.15
N LEU A 23 -17.19 -8.81 -0.21
CA LEU A 23 -16.55 -7.72 0.54
C LEU A 23 -17.22 -6.37 0.29
N ALA A 24 -17.58 -6.03 -0.95
CA ALA A 24 -18.16 -4.71 -1.26
C ALA A 24 -19.47 -4.45 -0.50
N GLN A 25 -20.39 -5.43 -0.49
CA GLN A 25 -21.66 -5.33 0.26
C GLN A 25 -21.46 -5.21 1.79
N ASN A 26 -20.41 -5.84 2.34
CA ASN A 26 -20.09 -5.73 3.77
C ASN A 26 -19.31 -4.45 4.11
N ILE A 27 -18.52 -3.91 3.19
CA ILE A 27 -17.68 -2.73 3.44
C ILE A 27 -18.56 -1.53 3.78
N ASN A 28 -19.63 -1.25 3.04
CA ASN A 28 -20.51 -0.13 3.40
C ASN A 28 -21.19 -0.33 4.74
N GLN A 29 -21.64 -1.55 5.03
CA GLN A 29 -22.26 -1.84 6.33
C GLN A 29 -21.26 -1.64 7.48
N ILE A 30 -20.03 -2.11 7.31
CA ILE A 30 -18.94 -1.93 8.29
C ILE A 30 -18.53 -0.45 8.40
N LEU A 31 -18.36 0.25 7.29
CA LEU A 31 -18.00 1.66 7.26
C LEU A 31 -19.09 2.54 7.87
N SER A 32 -20.36 2.23 7.59
CA SER A 32 -21.52 2.92 8.17
C SER A 32 -21.64 2.72 9.69
N SER A 33 -21.06 1.63 10.22
CA SER A 33 -21.03 1.38 11.67
C SER A 33 -19.95 2.18 12.40
N TYR A 34 -18.99 2.78 11.66
CA TYR A 34 -18.05 3.75 12.20
C TYR A 34 -18.35 5.14 11.67
N THR A 35 -18.96 5.94 12.53
CA THR A 35 -19.05 7.39 12.36
C THR A 35 -17.91 8.08 13.11
N GLY A 36 -17.80 9.40 12.92
CA GLY A 36 -17.03 10.26 13.82
C GLY A 36 -15.54 9.93 13.97
N THR A 37 -15.08 9.97 15.22
CA THR A 37 -13.65 9.93 15.58
C THR A 37 -13.04 8.55 15.47
N ASN A 38 -13.85 7.49 15.57
CA ASN A 38 -13.36 6.11 15.54
C ASN A 38 -13.01 5.61 14.14
N ALA A 39 -13.69 6.12 13.11
CA ALA A 39 -13.53 5.66 11.74
C ALA A 39 -12.10 5.81 11.20
N SER A 40 -11.42 6.91 11.55
CA SER A 40 -10.02 7.13 11.16
C SER A 40 -9.06 6.15 11.84
N GLY A 41 -9.34 5.75 13.09
CA GLY A 41 -8.59 4.71 13.80
C GLY A 41 -8.78 3.33 13.18
N TYR A 42 -10.03 2.98 12.85
CA TYR A 42 -10.38 1.72 12.21
C TYR A 42 -9.70 1.52 10.85
N LEU A 43 -9.65 2.57 10.02
CA LEU A 43 -9.14 2.51 8.64
C LEU A 43 -7.64 2.77 8.49
N ARG A 44 -6.98 3.29 9.53
CA ARG A 44 -5.56 3.64 9.50
C ARG A 44 -4.62 2.57 8.95
N PRO A 45 -4.76 1.30 9.36
CA PRO A 45 -3.86 0.26 8.90
C PRO A 45 -3.87 0.06 7.38
N VAL A 46 -5.01 0.29 6.72
CA VAL A 46 -5.09 0.19 5.25
C VAL A 46 -4.27 1.27 4.57
N THR A 47 -4.28 2.49 5.10
CA THR A 47 -3.43 3.59 4.62
C THR A 47 -1.95 3.23 4.77
N ASP A 48 -1.56 2.69 5.93
CA ASP A 48 -0.17 2.30 6.21
C ASP A 48 0.32 1.14 5.32
N LEU A 49 -0.48 0.08 5.21
CA LEU A 49 -0.15 -1.10 4.41
C LEU A 49 -0.12 -0.77 2.91
N THR A 50 -1.02 0.10 2.44
CA THR A 50 -1.01 0.59 1.06
C THR A 50 0.24 1.42 0.80
N ALA A 51 0.58 2.37 1.68
CA ALA A 51 1.80 3.17 1.55
C ALA A 51 3.07 2.29 1.51
N ALA A 52 3.17 1.32 2.42
CA ALA A 52 4.29 0.40 2.46
C ALA A 52 4.39 -0.43 1.18
N SER A 53 3.26 -0.94 0.68
CA SER A 53 3.19 -1.70 -0.59
C SER A 53 3.61 -0.87 -1.80
N LEU A 54 3.22 0.40 -1.86
CA LEU A 54 3.57 1.31 -2.94
C LEU A 54 5.04 1.70 -2.93
N HIS A 55 5.65 1.82 -1.77
CA HIS A 55 7.00 2.36 -1.65
C HIS A 55 8.07 1.27 -1.63
N THR A 56 7.72 0.04 -1.20
CA THR A 56 8.71 -1.03 -1.08
C THR A 56 9.17 -1.58 -2.43
N GLY A 57 10.49 -1.74 -2.56
CA GLY A 57 11.13 -2.17 -3.79
C GLY A 57 11.12 -1.11 -4.90
N LEU A 58 10.69 0.13 -4.65
CA LEU A 58 10.58 1.14 -5.71
C LEU A 58 11.93 1.44 -6.38
N TRP A 59 12.99 1.59 -5.58
CA TRP A 59 14.30 2.05 -6.05
C TRP A 59 15.23 0.89 -6.37
N SER A 60 15.14 0.38 -7.60
CA SER A 60 15.93 -0.77 -8.04
C SER A 60 16.81 -0.52 -9.24
N LEU A 61 16.66 0.64 -9.89
CA LEU A 61 17.62 1.05 -10.89
C LEU A 61 18.87 1.51 -10.18
N MET A 62 19.97 0.85 -10.50
CA MET A 62 21.26 1.49 -10.35
C MET A 62 21.20 2.78 -11.16
N PRO A 63 21.55 3.93 -10.60
CA PRO A 63 21.98 5.03 -11.43
C PRO A 63 23.34 4.63 -11.98
N ASP A 64 23.47 4.13 -13.21
CA ASP A 64 24.74 4.15 -13.93
C ASP A 64 24.87 5.41 -14.77
N ASP A 65 26.10 5.86 -15.04
CA ASP A 65 26.34 7.17 -15.65
C ASP A 65 26.41 7.12 -17.19
N SER A 66 25.96 6.04 -17.86
CA SER A 66 26.29 5.92 -19.30
C SER A 66 25.33 5.21 -20.26
N SER A 67 24.25 4.56 -19.84
CA SER A 67 23.35 3.90 -20.80
C SER A 67 21.88 4.16 -20.56
N PHE A 68 21.28 4.90 -21.49
CA PHE A 68 19.83 4.90 -21.62
C PHE A 68 19.32 3.45 -21.67
N HIS A 69 18.34 3.15 -20.85
CA HIS A 69 17.73 1.85 -20.83
C HIS A 69 16.26 1.95 -20.43
N VAL A 70 15.49 0.95 -20.86
CA VAL A 70 14.07 0.85 -20.54
C VAL A 70 13.82 -0.48 -19.86
N ARG A 71 13.14 -0.44 -18.71
CA ARG A 71 12.70 -1.62 -17.98
C ARG A 71 11.19 -1.69 -17.92
N PHE A 72 10.66 -2.88 -18.07
CA PHE A 72 9.27 -3.19 -17.82
C PHE A 72 9.19 -4.39 -16.89
N GLY A 73 8.28 -4.39 -15.94
CA GLY A 73 8.13 -5.52 -15.05
C GLY A 73 6.89 -5.46 -14.19
N LEU A 74 6.86 -6.40 -13.25
CA LEU A 74 5.81 -6.53 -12.26
C LEU A 74 6.48 -6.60 -10.90
N THR A 75 5.98 -5.79 -9.97
CA THR A 75 6.37 -5.81 -8.57
C THR A 75 5.22 -6.36 -7.76
N HIS A 76 5.49 -7.36 -6.94
CA HIS A 76 4.56 -7.88 -5.94
C HIS A 76 5.09 -7.60 -4.55
N SER A 77 4.22 -7.21 -3.62
CA SER A 77 4.57 -6.97 -2.24
C SER A 77 3.60 -7.67 -1.28
N ALA A 78 4.13 -8.11 -0.16
CA ALA A 78 3.42 -8.82 0.89
C ALA A 78 3.78 -8.20 2.25
N PHE A 79 2.76 -7.78 2.99
CA PHE A 79 2.90 -7.13 4.29
C PHE A 79 2.07 -7.83 5.35
N LEU A 80 2.62 -7.94 6.55
CA LEU A 80 1.94 -8.53 7.69
C LEU A 80 1.37 -7.41 8.56
N PRO A 81 0.05 -7.39 8.84
CA PRO A 81 -0.52 -6.47 9.81
C PRO A 81 0.13 -6.67 11.19
N PHE A 82 0.78 -5.64 11.71
CA PHE A 82 1.47 -5.73 13.01
C PHE A 82 0.49 -5.61 14.18
N SER A 83 0.87 -6.05 15.39
CA SER A 83 -0.01 -6.06 16.56
C SER A 83 -0.61 -4.69 16.88
N ASN A 84 0.18 -3.62 16.78
CA ASN A 84 -0.27 -2.25 17.00
C ASN A 84 -1.10 -1.65 15.84
N GLN A 85 -1.29 -2.41 14.75
CA GLN A 85 -2.21 -2.07 13.67
C GLN A 85 -3.50 -2.89 13.75
N GLN A 86 -3.57 -3.89 14.63
CA GLN A 86 -4.75 -4.75 14.76
C GLN A 86 -5.79 -4.18 15.73
N GLU A 87 -5.39 -3.29 16.62
CA GLU A 87 -6.28 -2.66 17.60
C GLU A 87 -6.05 -1.14 17.63
N PHE A 88 -7.07 -0.39 18.02
CA PHE A 88 -6.98 1.04 18.29
C PHE A 88 -7.81 1.41 19.53
N GLU A 89 -7.45 2.51 20.20
CA GLU A 89 -8.29 3.06 21.28
C GLU A 89 -9.51 3.72 20.65
N ALA A 90 -10.68 3.11 20.89
CA ALA A 90 -11.97 3.60 20.45
C ALA A 90 -12.76 4.19 21.62
N VAL A 91 -13.65 5.13 21.32
CA VAL A 91 -14.49 5.82 22.30
C VAL A 91 -15.95 5.64 21.92
N THR A 92 -16.82 5.26 22.86
CA THR A 92 -18.25 5.15 22.58
C THR A 92 -18.84 6.52 22.25
N GLU A 93 -19.68 6.61 21.22
CA GLU A 93 -20.20 7.90 20.71
C GLU A 93 -21.55 8.28 21.32
N TYR A 94 -21.81 9.59 21.45
CA TYR A 94 -23.11 10.11 21.88
C TYR A 94 -24.23 9.57 20.96
N PRO A 95 -25.39 9.15 21.49
CA PRO A 95 -25.90 9.35 22.86
C PRO A 95 -25.57 8.25 23.88
N PHE A 96 -24.57 7.40 23.64
CA PHE A 96 -24.23 6.31 24.57
C PHE A 96 -23.68 6.84 25.91
N THR A 97 -24.20 6.32 27.03
CA THR A 97 -23.75 6.68 28.39
C THR A 97 -23.46 5.44 29.26
N PRO A 98 -22.39 5.47 30.09
CA PRO A 98 -21.33 6.48 30.13
C PRO A 98 -20.36 6.37 28.94
N GLU A 99 -19.74 7.50 28.57
CA GLU A 99 -18.63 7.47 27.61
C GLU A 99 -17.52 6.54 28.13
N SER A 100 -17.10 5.61 27.30
CA SER A 100 -16.13 4.57 27.65
C SER A 100 -15.06 4.46 26.56
N LYS A 101 -13.81 4.28 27.00
CA LYS A 101 -12.67 3.98 26.13
C LYS A 101 -12.37 2.50 26.16
N VAL A 102 -12.21 1.88 24.99
CA VAL A 102 -11.85 0.47 24.86
C VAL A 102 -10.84 0.26 23.75
N LEU A 103 -10.05 -0.82 23.84
CA LEU A 103 -9.30 -1.31 22.68
C LEU A 103 -10.27 -2.07 21.78
N ALA A 104 -10.47 -1.55 20.57
CA ALA A 104 -11.31 -2.16 19.56
C ALA A 104 -10.47 -2.64 18.37
N PRO A 105 -10.91 -3.67 17.63
CA PRO A 105 -10.24 -4.13 16.43
C PRO A 105 -10.23 -3.05 15.35
N THR A 106 -9.14 -2.94 14.60
CA THR A 106 -9.11 -2.19 13.33
C THR A 106 -9.66 -3.04 12.19
N ILE A 107 -9.71 -2.50 10.98
CA ILE A 107 -10.11 -3.25 9.77
C ILE A 107 -9.21 -4.47 9.48
N VAL A 108 -7.96 -4.48 9.95
CA VAL A 108 -7.05 -5.64 9.84
C VAL A 108 -6.93 -6.44 11.14
N GLY A 109 -7.73 -6.08 12.15
CA GLY A 109 -7.77 -6.70 13.47
C GLY A 109 -8.66 -7.93 13.56
N ALA A 110 -8.91 -8.37 14.80
CA ALA A 110 -9.76 -9.50 15.14
C ALA A 110 -11.17 -9.40 14.51
N ILE A 111 -11.76 -10.53 14.12
CA ILE A 111 -13.08 -10.59 13.46
C ILE A 111 -14.19 -10.35 14.50
N GLU A 112 -13.91 -10.64 15.76
CA GLU A 112 -14.82 -10.52 16.87
C GLU A 112 -15.07 -9.04 17.21
N SER A 113 -16.34 -8.64 17.25
CA SER A 113 -16.74 -7.31 17.71
C SER A 113 -16.51 -7.13 19.22
N VAL A 114 -16.22 -5.90 19.63
CA VAL A 114 -16.15 -5.52 21.05
C VAL A 114 -17.45 -4.82 21.45
N THR A 115 -18.14 -5.38 22.45
CA THR A 115 -19.38 -4.81 22.97
C THR A 115 -19.15 -4.17 24.33
N VAL A 116 -19.55 -2.90 24.48
CA VAL A 116 -19.53 -2.16 25.74
C VAL A 116 -20.96 -2.03 26.25
N GLN A 117 -21.19 -2.46 27.49
CA GLN A 117 -22.50 -2.32 28.15
C GLN A 117 -22.67 -0.91 28.69
N GLY A 118 -23.80 -0.29 28.38
CA GLY A 118 -24.17 1.06 28.83
C GLY A 118 -25.26 1.03 29.90
N GLU A 119 -25.77 2.21 30.23
CA GLU A 119 -26.89 2.36 31.15
C GLU A 119 -28.19 1.82 30.54
N ASN A 120 -29.17 1.50 31.39
CA ASN A 120 -30.52 1.06 31.00
C ASN A 120 -30.56 -0.17 30.08
N GLY A 121 -29.52 -1.02 30.12
CA GLY A 121 -29.42 -2.21 29.28
C GLY A 121 -29.07 -1.92 27.82
N THR A 122 -28.58 -0.72 27.51
CA THR A 122 -28.04 -0.38 26.19
C THR A 122 -26.67 -1.01 25.98
N ALA A 123 -26.25 -1.19 24.72
CA ALA A 123 -24.92 -1.67 24.38
C ALA A 123 -24.40 -0.94 23.15
N PHE A 124 -23.11 -0.60 23.17
CA PHE A 124 -22.37 -0.06 22.03
C PHE A 124 -21.51 -1.17 21.44
N VAL A 125 -21.57 -1.36 20.13
CA VAL A 125 -20.81 -2.43 19.46
C VAL A 125 -19.79 -1.79 18.53
N PHE A 126 -18.52 -2.00 18.83
CA PHE A 126 -17.44 -1.78 17.87
C PHE A 126 -17.33 -3.02 17.00
N PRO A 127 -17.54 -2.92 15.68
CA PRO A 127 -17.44 -4.08 14.79
C PRO A 127 -16.00 -4.65 14.78
N GLY A 128 -15.88 -5.89 14.33
CA GLY A 128 -14.57 -6.49 14.09
C GLY A 128 -13.93 -6.04 12.77
N GLY A 129 -12.72 -6.53 12.53
CA GLY A 129 -11.98 -6.43 11.28
C GLY A 129 -12.07 -7.69 10.43
N PHE A 130 -11.16 -7.80 9.47
CA PHE A 130 -11.04 -8.94 8.55
C PHE A 130 -9.93 -9.93 8.91
N LYS A 131 -9.06 -9.60 9.87
CA LYS A 131 -7.89 -10.38 10.30
C LYS A 131 -7.11 -11.00 9.12
N PRO A 132 -6.70 -10.21 8.11
CA PRO A 132 -5.93 -10.77 7.00
C PRO A 132 -4.57 -11.25 7.50
N GLU A 133 -4.18 -12.47 7.13
CA GLU A 133 -2.83 -12.97 7.46
C GLU A 133 -1.75 -12.19 6.71
N VAL A 134 -2.06 -11.74 5.50
CA VAL A 134 -1.15 -10.99 4.64
C VAL A 134 -1.91 -10.00 3.78
N PHE A 135 -1.36 -8.79 3.65
CA PHE A 135 -1.79 -7.77 2.71
C PHE A 135 -0.92 -7.86 1.46
N LEU A 136 -1.52 -8.22 0.33
CA LEU A 136 -0.80 -8.41 -0.93
C LEU A 136 -1.12 -7.28 -1.91
N TYR A 137 -0.11 -6.88 -2.68
CA TYR A 137 -0.25 -5.84 -3.69
C TYR A 137 0.64 -6.14 -4.88
N ALA A 138 0.16 -5.90 -6.10
CA ALA A 138 0.94 -6.11 -7.31
C ALA A 138 0.78 -4.93 -8.27
N LEU A 139 1.89 -4.38 -8.77
CA LEU A 139 1.89 -3.26 -9.70
C LEU A 139 2.81 -3.52 -10.89
N PRO A 140 2.27 -3.42 -12.12
CA PRO A 140 3.09 -3.23 -13.30
C PRO A 140 3.91 -1.95 -13.15
N GLU A 141 5.16 -2.03 -13.54
CA GLU A 141 6.06 -0.88 -13.53
C GLU A 141 6.87 -0.78 -14.81
N ILE A 142 7.07 0.47 -15.22
CA ILE A 142 8.01 0.88 -16.25
C ILE A 142 9.07 1.73 -15.58
N ALA A 143 10.31 1.59 -16.02
CA ALA A 143 11.32 2.56 -15.69
C ALA A 143 12.16 2.93 -16.90
N VAL A 144 12.53 4.20 -16.95
CA VAL A 144 13.33 4.79 -18.01
C VAL A 144 14.50 5.48 -17.33
N GLY A 145 15.70 4.98 -17.58
CA GLY A 145 16.83 5.23 -16.69
C GLY A 145 18.01 5.93 -17.31
N GLU A 146 18.80 6.52 -16.41
CA GLU A 146 20.20 6.93 -16.57
C GLU A 146 20.51 8.06 -17.56
N VAL A 147 19.51 8.87 -17.91
CA VAL A 147 19.79 10.12 -18.63
C VAL A 147 20.42 11.12 -17.67
N ALA A 148 21.73 11.31 -17.78
CA ALA A 148 22.52 12.16 -16.89
C ALA A 148 22.34 11.79 -15.41
N GLY A 149 22.48 10.50 -15.08
CA GLY A 149 22.36 9.99 -13.72
C GLY A 149 20.93 10.08 -13.14
N THR A 150 19.92 10.31 -13.98
CA THR A 150 18.51 10.44 -13.55
C THR A 150 17.67 9.32 -14.12
N SER A 151 16.86 8.71 -13.27
CA SER A 151 15.93 7.66 -13.64
C SER A 151 14.50 8.04 -13.28
N LEU A 152 13.58 7.70 -14.17
CA LEU A 152 12.14 7.88 -14.01
C LEU A 152 11.46 6.53 -13.88
N TYR A 153 10.45 6.48 -13.02
CA TYR A 153 9.65 5.31 -12.72
C TYR A 153 8.18 5.65 -12.96
N GLY A 154 7.44 4.71 -13.53
CA GLY A 154 6.00 4.80 -13.71
C GLY A 154 5.34 3.51 -13.27
N ARG A 155 4.21 3.62 -12.56
CA ARG A 155 3.37 2.49 -12.19
C ARG A 155 1.94 2.78 -12.60
N TYR A 156 1.26 1.78 -13.13
CA TYR A 156 -0.14 1.90 -13.50
C TYR A 156 -0.85 0.55 -13.40
N LEU A 157 -1.99 0.53 -12.73
CA LEU A 157 -2.93 -0.59 -12.72
C LEU A 157 -4.34 -0.03 -12.66
N GLY A 158 -5.19 -0.40 -13.61
CA GLY A 158 -6.59 0.02 -13.60
C GLY A 158 -7.50 -1.03 -14.21
N PHE A 159 -8.63 -1.26 -13.57
CA PHE A 159 -9.65 -2.20 -14.04
C PHE A 159 -11.03 -1.78 -13.54
N LYS A 160 -12.06 -2.16 -14.30
CA LYS A 160 -13.45 -1.99 -13.86
C LYS A 160 -13.82 -3.10 -12.88
N LEU A 161 -14.54 -2.71 -11.85
CA LEU A 161 -15.22 -3.61 -10.93
C LEU A 161 -16.68 -3.63 -11.35
N ASN A 162 -17.29 -4.81 -11.40
CA ASN A 162 -18.71 -4.93 -11.72
C ASN A 162 -19.55 -4.66 -10.46
N ASP A 163 -19.40 -3.46 -9.91
CA ASP A 163 -20.03 -2.98 -8.68
C ASP A 163 -20.45 -1.53 -8.90
N ASP A 164 -21.69 -1.18 -8.55
CA ASP A 164 -22.25 0.15 -8.83
C ASP A 164 -21.59 1.25 -8.00
N GLU A 165 -21.06 0.90 -6.83
CA GLU A 165 -20.40 1.84 -5.93
C GLU A 165 -18.91 1.89 -6.25
N PHE A 166 -18.25 0.75 -6.32
CA PHE A 166 -16.81 0.66 -6.55
C PHE A 166 -16.43 0.50 -8.03
N ASP A 167 -17.16 1.05 -9.01
CA ASP A 167 -17.05 0.79 -10.47
C ASP A 167 -15.62 0.68 -11.04
N ARG A 168 -14.64 1.40 -10.47
CA ARG A 168 -13.27 1.38 -10.98
C ARG A 168 -12.23 1.39 -9.89
N PHE A 169 -11.31 0.44 -9.99
CA PHE A 169 -10.01 0.57 -9.33
C PHE A 169 -9.01 1.24 -10.28
N SER A 170 -8.25 2.21 -9.78
CA SER A 170 -7.09 2.75 -10.48
C SER A 170 -5.97 3.13 -9.52
N ASN A 171 -4.77 2.66 -9.82
CA ASN A 171 -3.53 3.11 -9.23
C ASN A 171 -2.66 3.69 -10.35
N TRP A 172 -2.12 4.87 -10.13
CA TRP A 172 -0.99 5.35 -10.91
C TRP A 172 0.06 6.00 -10.02
N GLY A 173 1.30 5.97 -10.45
CA GLY A 173 2.37 6.65 -9.76
C GLY A 173 3.56 6.97 -10.65
N LEU A 174 4.31 7.97 -10.22
CA LEU A 174 5.54 8.43 -10.86
C LEU A 174 6.63 8.57 -9.80
N GLY A 175 7.84 8.20 -10.17
CA GLY A 175 9.03 8.36 -9.34
C GLY A 175 10.16 8.96 -10.14
N ILE A 176 11.01 9.74 -9.48
CA ILE A 176 12.27 10.23 -10.00
C ILE A 176 13.37 9.90 -9.01
N GLN A 177 14.52 9.47 -9.51
CA GLN A 177 15.71 9.21 -8.73
C GLN A 177 16.92 9.81 -9.42
N HIS A 178 17.81 10.43 -8.65
CA HIS A 178 19.05 11.01 -9.14
C HIS A 178 20.26 10.43 -8.41
N ASP A 179 21.30 10.13 -9.18
CA ASP A 179 22.63 9.79 -8.68
C ASP A 179 23.33 11.02 -8.13
N ILE A 180 23.65 11.02 -6.84
CA ILE A 180 24.45 12.09 -6.24
C ILE A 180 25.94 11.74 -6.18
N SER A 181 26.32 10.46 -6.31
CA SER A 181 27.72 10.03 -6.37
C SER A 181 28.44 10.56 -7.62
N ARG A 182 27.71 10.93 -8.68
CA ARG A 182 28.30 11.57 -9.87
C ARG A 182 28.99 12.91 -9.56
N TYR A 183 28.58 13.61 -8.50
CA TYR A 183 29.21 14.85 -8.05
C TYR A 183 30.35 14.61 -7.04
N PHE A 184 30.38 13.42 -6.44
CA PHE A 184 31.38 13.02 -5.43
C PHE A 184 31.81 11.58 -5.71
N PRO A 185 32.62 11.35 -6.76
CA PRO A 185 32.96 10.00 -7.20
C PRO A 185 33.72 9.26 -6.10
N HIS A 186 33.32 8.03 -5.83
CA HIS A 186 34.03 7.14 -4.92
C HIS A 186 33.91 5.70 -5.42
N GLU A 187 34.88 4.88 -5.04
CA GLU A 187 34.87 3.46 -5.40
C GLU A 187 34.01 2.66 -4.40
N GLY A 188 33.28 1.67 -4.89
CA GLY A 188 32.67 0.62 -4.06
C GLY A 188 31.20 0.83 -3.63
N TYR A 189 30.63 2.03 -3.73
CA TYR A 189 29.18 2.23 -3.53
C TYR A 189 28.64 3.27 -4.51
N ARG A 190 27.33 3.53 -4.51
CA ARG A 190 26.72 4.74 -5.10
C ARG A 190 25.62 5.26 -4.19
N LEU A 191 25.35 6.55 -4.25
CA LEU A 191 24.33 7.22 -3.47
C LEU A 191 23.31 7.86 -4.40
N GLY A 192 22.04 7.79 -4.04
CA GLY A 192 20.97 8.43 -4.80
C GLY A 192 19.91 9.04 -3.90
N ILE A 193 19.22 10.04 -4.41
CA ILE A 193 18.04 10.63 -3.79
C ILE A 193 16.84 10.43 -4.72
N GLY A 194 15.68 10.12 -4.14
CA GLY A 194 14.47 9.85 -4.90
C GLY A 194 13.25 10.54 -4.30
N TYR A 195 12.30 10.82 -5.19
CA TYR A 195 10.95 11.25 -4.85
C TYR A 195 9.93 10.43 -5.63
N ALA A 196 8.87 9.99 -4.98
CA ALA A 196 7.77 9.28 -5.61
C ALA A 196 6.42 9.82 -5.17
N TYR A 197 5.47 9.74 -6.09
CA TYR A 197 4.07 10.02 -5.87
C TYR A 197 3.21 8.89 -6.43
N HIS A 198 2.24 8.43 -5.66
CA HIS A 198 1.22 7.49 -6.09
C HIS A 198 -0.17 8.00 -5.71
N GLN A 199 -1.13 7.75 -6.60
CA GLN A 199 -2.55 7.95 -6.35
C GLN A 199 -3.27 6.62 -6.51
N VAL A 200 -4.09 6.28 -5.52
CA VAL A 200 -4.96 5.10 -5.54
C VAL A 200 -6.40 5.56 -5.45
N LYS A 201 -7.26 5.05 -6.33
CA LYS A 201 -8.69 5.32 -6.32
C LYS A 201 -9.48 4.03 -6.44
N LEU A 202 -10.60 3.98 -5.71
CA LEU A 202 -11.61 2.93 -5.81
C LEU A 202 -12.98 3.63 -5.88
N GLY A 203 -13.53 3.72 -7.09
CA GLY A 203 -14.70 4.52 -7.39
C GLY A 203 -14.53 5.99 -6.97
N ASP A 204 -15.62 6.57 -6.46
CA ASP A 204 -15.66 7.89 -5.83
C ASP A 204 -15.54 7.82 -4.29
N GLN A 205 -15.39 6.60 -3.76
CA GLN A 205 -15.41 6.28 -2.33
C GLN A 205 -14.02 6.38 -1.76
N VAL A 206 -12.99 5.84 -2.42
CA VAL A 206 -11.63 5.86 -1.87
C VAL A 206 -10.71 6.70 -2.75
N ASN A 207 -9.98 7.62 -2.13
CA ASN A 207 -8.94 8.42 -2.76
C ASN A 207 -7.72 8.51 -1.86
N GLY A 208 -6.64 7.83 -2.25
CA GLY A 208 -5.36 7.81 -1.55
C GLY A 208 -4.27 8.57 -2.31
N GLN A 209 -3.46 9.31 -1.56
CA GLN A 209 -2.28 10.03 -2.06
C GLN A 209 -1.08 9.68 -1.19
N PHE A 210 -0.03 9.19 -1.83
CA PHE A 210 1.14 8.65 -1.17
C PHE A 210 2.39 9.28 -1.77
N HIS A 211 3.20 9.89 -0.91
CA HIS A 211 4.47 10.50 -1.29
C HIS A 211 5.61 9.78 -0.57
N LEU A 212 6.77 9.71 -1.21
CA LEU A 212 8.01 9.23 -0.61
C LEU A 212 9.15 10.15 -1.02
N ILE A 213 9.96 10.58 -0.05
CA ILE A 213 11.30 11.12 -0.29
C ILE A 213 12.28 10.15 0.34
N SER A 214 13.35 9.78 -0.35
CA SER A 214 14.29 8.78 0.17
C SER A 214 15.73 8.98 -0.32
N GLY A 215 16.69 8.65 0.54
CA GLY A 215 18.08 8.44 0.20
C GLY A 215 18.36 6.94 0.05
N ASN A 216 19.21 6.59 -0.91
CA ASN A 216 19.53 5.22 -1.26
C ASN A 216 21.05 5.05 -1.35
N ALA A 217 21.56 3.92 -0.88
CA ALA A 217 22.96 3.53 -1.07
C ALA A 217 23.03 2.15 -1.73
N TYR A 218 23.88 2.03 -2.76
CA TYR A 218 23.98 0.87 -3.64
C TYR A 218 25.39 0.26 -3.57
N LEU A 219 25.45 -1.07 -3.55
CA LEU A 219 26.68 -1.85 -3.72
C LEU A 219 26.54 -2.68 -5.00
N THR A 220 27.47 -2.49 -5.92
CA THR A 220 27.40 -3.06 -7.27
C THR A 220 28.35 -4.24 -7.42
N GLY A 221 27.87 -5.33 -7.98
CA GLY A 221 28.68 -6.50 -8.30
C GLY A 221 28.40 -7.03 -9.70
N ARG A 222 29.19 -8.00 -10.14
CA ARG A 222 29.06 -8.61 -11.48
C ARG A 222 27.70 -9.26 -11.72
N LEU A 223 27.09 -9.83 -10.68
CA LEU A 223 25.85 -10.61 -10.78
C LEU A 223 24.60 -9.80 -10.43
N GLY A 224 24.74 -8.54 -10.02
CA GLY A 224 23.63 -7.79 -9.45
C GLY A 224 24.06 -6.62 -8.59
N LEU A 225 23.10 -6.07 -7.86
CA LEU A 225 23.32 -5.02 -6.88
C LEU A 225 22.63 -5.37 -5.56
N GLY A 226 23.18 -4.86 -4.46
CA GLY A 226 22.50 -4.73 -3.18
C GLY A 226 22.24 -3.26 -2.89
N TYR A 227 21.21 -2.95 -2.12
CA TYR A 227 20.94 -1.58 -1.70
C TYR A 227 20.31 -1.50 -0.31
N VAL A 228 20.45 -0.32 0.28
CA VAL A 228 19.72 0.10 1.45
C VAL A 228 19.03 1.43 1.14
N SER A 229 17.82 1.61 1.64
CA SER A 229 17.02 2.83 1.43
C SER A 229 16.48 3.33 2.76
N LEU A 230 16.56 4.64 2.96
CA LEU A 230 15.94 5.36 4.06
C LEU A 230 15.06 6.45 3.49
N GLY A 231 13.82 6.57 3.98
CA GLY A 231 12.87 7.51 3.45
C GLY A 231 11.85 8.03 4.46
N TYR A 232 11.16 9.09 4.03
CA TYR A 232 10.05 9.73 4.70
C TYR A 232 8.83 9.70 3.78
N ALA A 233 7.76 9.06 4.22
CA ALA A 233 6.52 8.85 3.51
C ALA A 233 5.42 9.75 4.08
N ILE A 234 4.62 10.34 3.20
CA ILE A 234 3.40 11.08 3.55
C ILE A 234 2.24 10.36 2.90
N SER A 235 1.35 9.81 3.73
CA SER A 235 0.28 8.93 3.31
C SER A 235 -1.05 9.48 3.79
N ASN A 236 -1.92 9.83 2.84
CA ASN A 236 -3.27 10.30 3.13
C ASN A 236 -4.25 9.45 2.35
N MET A 237 -5.33 9.05 2.99
CA MET A 237 -6.44 8.33 2.36
C MET A 237 -7.75 8.93 2.82
N GLN A 238 -8.62 9.23 1.88
CA GLN A 238 -9.98 9.65 2.12
C GLN A 238 -10.92 8.52 1.74
N VAL A 239 -11.84 8.19 2.64
CA VAL A 239 -12.94 7.25 2.40
C VAL A 239 -14.25 8.00 2.53
N SER A 240 -15.09 7.90 1.51
CA SER A 240 -16.42 8.51 1.45
C SER A 240 -17.47 7.44 1.24
N TYR A 241 -18.56 7.52 1.99
CA TYR A 241 -19.73 6.67 1.81
C TYR A 241 -21.00 7.49 2.03
N ASP A 242 -22.10 7.04 1.44
CA ASP A 242 -23.39 7.69 1.58
C ASP A 242 -24.16 6.97 2.71
N TYR A 243 -24.52 7.71 3.75
CA TYR A 243 -25.30 7.24 4.89
C TYR A 243 -26.75 7.64 4.71
N ASP A 244 -27.64 6.65 4.67
CA ASP A 244 -29.08 6.87 4.56
C ASP A 244 -29.73 6.79 5.94
N SER A 245 -30.23 7.93 6.44
CA SER A 245 -30.99 8.00 7.69
C SER A 245 -32.50 7.81 7.50
N GLY A 246 -32.94 7.44 6.30
CA GLY A 246 -34.34 7.22 5.92
C GLY A 246 -35.05 8.49 5.44
N GLU A 247 -34.66 9.67 5.91
CA GLU A 247 -35.19 10.96 5.45
C GLU A 247 -34.22 11.72 4.55
N THR A 248 -32.92 11.51 4.72
CA THR A 248 -31.86 12.16 3.93
C THR A 248 -30.68 11.24 3.73
N THR A 249 -30.10 11.26 2.52
CA THR A 249 -28.79 10.68 2.26
C THR A 249 -27.71 11.73 2.53
N GLU A 250 -26.81 11.46 3.47
CA GLU A 250 -25.66 12.31 3.78
C GLU A 250 -24.36 11.63 3.36
N ARG A 251 -23.46 12.36 2.67
CA ARG A 251 -22.14 11.83 2.33
C ARG A 251 -21.17 12.05 3.48
N ILE A 252 -20.78 10.98 4.13
CA ILE A 252 -19.77 10.99 5.19
C ILE A 252 -18.39 10.90 4.55
N ARG A 253 -17.45 11.73 5.03
CA ARG A 253 -16.04 11.70 4.61
C ARG A 253 -15.14 11.44 5.81
N ILE A 254 -14.28 10.44 5.68
CA ILE A 254 -13.30 10.06 6.67
C ILE A 254 -11.92 10.27 6.07
N ASP A 255 -11.14 11.16 6.70
CA ASP A 255 -9.74 11.35 6.36
C ASP A 255 -8.86 10.53 7.31
N THR A 256 -7.93 9.80 6.73
CA THR A 256 -7.00 8.93 7.41
C THR A 256 -5.58 9.28 6.99
N LYS A 257 -4.70 9.46 7.97
CA LYS A 257 -3.26 9.67 7.76
C LYS A 257 -2.51 8.42 8.19
N GLY A 258 -1.43 8.09 7.49
CA GLY A 258 -0.55 7.00 7.89
C GLY A 258 0.26 7.36 9.14
N ASP A 259 0.48 6.37 10.01
CA ASP A 259 1.21 6.52 11.28
C ASP A 259 2.72 6.21 11.15
N TYR A 260 3.13 5.60 10.03
CA TYR A 260 4.53 5.21 9.81
C TYR A 260 5.17 6.00 8.66
N PRO A 261 5.57 7.26 8.90
CA PRO A 261 6.24 8.05 7.88
C PRO A 261 7.68 7.57 7.64
N PHE A 262 8.35 6.95 8.62
CA PHE A 262 9.71 6.50 8.43
C PHE A 262 9.79 5.14 7.71
N MET A 263 10.54 5.11 6.61
CA MET A 263 10.78 3.93 5.81
C MET A 263 12.26 3.54 5.87
N ALA A 264 12.53 2.29 6.22
CA ALA A 264 13.84 1.67 6.05
C ALA A 264 13.68 0.37 5.27
N GLU A 265 14.51 0.17 4.27
CA GLU A 265 14.46 -0.99 3.38
C GLU A 265 15.87 -1.48 3.04
N ILE A 266 16.00 -2.79 2.89
CA ILE A 266 17.17 -3.44 2.30
C ILE A 266 16.70 -4.26 1.11
N GLY A 267 17.49 -4.34 0.05
CA GLY A 267 17.12 -5.10 -1.12
C GLY A 267 18.29 -5.42 -2.03
N GLY A 268 17.97 -6.10 -3.11
CA GLY A 268 18.93 -6.42 -4.16
C GLY A 268 18.25 -6.82 -5.45
N GLU A 269 19.01 -6.74 -6.53
CA GLU A 269 18.62 -7.18 -7.86
C GLU A 269 19.67 -8.15 -8.40
N LEU A 270 19.22 -9.27 -8.97
CA LEU A 270 20.04 -10.22 -9.70
C LEU A 270 19.88 -10.01 -11.20
N ASN A 271 21.01 -9.90 -11.88
CA ASN A 271 21.12 -9.62 -13.30
C ASN A 271 21.27 -10.91 -14.11
N LEU A 272 20.16 -11.40 -14.68
CA LEU A 272 20.09 -12.62 -15.48
C LEU A 272 19.88 -12.30 -16.97
N TRP A 273 20.93 -11.79 -17.62
CA TRP A 273 20.87 -11.30 -19.01
C TRP A 273 19.77 -10.24 -19.19
N VAL A 274 18.69 -10.54 -19.93
CA VAL A 274 17.54 -9.65 -20.12
C VAL A 274 16.58 -9.65 -18.93
N ILE A 275 16.63 -10.67 -18.07
CA ILE A 275 15.79 -10.78 -16.88
C ILE A 275 16.50 -10.15 -15.68
N ARG A 276 15.75 -9.42 -14.87
CA ARG A 276 16.16 -8.90 -13.58
C ARG A 276 15.22 -9.43 -12.50
N LEU A 277 15.78 -10.04 -11.46
CA LEU A 277 15.00 -10.49 -10.30
C LEU A 277 15.31 -9.58 -9.13
N ARG A 278 14.28 -8.94 -8.58
CA ARG A 278 14.41 -8.05 -7.43
C ARG A 278 13.82 -8.68 -6.19
N LEU A 279 14.48 -8.48 -5.07
CA LEU A 279 13.95 -8.74 -3.74
C LEU A 279 14.22 -7.53 -2.84
N ALA A 280 13.22 -7.14 -2.06
CA ALA A 280 13.31 -6.05 -1.10
C ALA A 280 12.60 -6.45 0.19
N ALA A 281 13.12 -6.02 1.33
CA ALA A 281 12.52 -6.20 2.64
C ALA A 281 12.45 -4.84 3.34
N LYS A 282 11.24 -4.44 3.72
CA LYS A 282 11.02 -3.25 4.54
C LYS A 282 11.22 -3.64 6.00
N VAL A 283 12.23 -3.03 6.62
CA VAL A 283 12.68 -3.32 7.99
C VAL A 283 12.17 -2.30 9.01
N SER A 284 11.41 -1.29 8.58
CA SER A 284 10.60 -0.45 9.46
C SER A 284 9.13 -0.89 9.42
N PRO A 285 8.30 -0.63 10.46
CA PRO A 285 6.87 -0.92 10.45
C PRO A 285 6.09 -0.16 9.35
N PRO A 286 5.05 -0.76 8.73
CA PRO A 286 4.74 -2.19 8.76
C PRO A 286 5.81 -3.01 8.04
N PHE A 287 6.10 -4.21 8.55
CA PHE A 287 7.10 -5.12 7.99
C PHE A 287 6.53 -5.89 6.80
N GLY A 288 7.36 -6.06 5.78
CA GLY A 288 6.98 -6.82 4.60
C GLY A 288 8.12 -6.94 3.62
N ALA A 289 7.83 -7.57 2.50
CA ALA A 289 8.78 -7.78 1.43
C ALA A 289 8.13 -7.51 0.08
N ALA A 290 8.96 -7.20 -0.90
CA ALA A 290 8.57 -7.16 -2.30
C ALA A 290 9.50 -8.01 -3.15
N ALA A 291 8.93 -8.63 -4.18
CA ALA A 291 9.64 -9.34 -5.22
C ALA A 291 9.27 -8.72 -6.57
N GLY A 292 10.25 -8.56 -7.45
CA GLY A 292 10.07 -7.98 -8.77
C GLY A 292 10.65 -8.86 -9.87
N LEU A 293 9.96 -8.93 -11.01
CA LEU A 293 10.48 -9.50 -12.24
C LEU A 293 10.47 -8.40 -13.30
N HIS A 294 11.63 -8.07 -13.83
CA HIS A 294 11.78 -7.03 -14.87
C HIS A 294 12.53 -7.56 -16.09
N PHE A 295 12.23 -6.95 -17.23
CA PHE A 295 12.95 -7.12 -18.49
C PHE A 295 13.66 -5.80 -18.80
N ALA A 296 14.96 -5.85 -19.07
CA ALA A 296 15.78 -4.68 -19.39
C ALA A 296 16.27 -4.72 -20.84
N PHE A 297 16.14 -3.59 -21.55
CA PHE A 297 16.54 -3.39 -22.94
C PHE A 297 17.39 -2.13 -23.09
#